data_AF-A0A813EC98-F1
#
_entry.id   AF-A0A813EC98-F1
#
_cell.length_a   1.000
_cell.length_b   1.000
_cell.length_c   1.000
_cell.angle_alpha   90.00
_cell.angle_beta   90.00
_cell.angle_gamma   90.00
#
_symmetry.space_group_name_H-M   'P 1'
#
loop_
_entity.id
_entity.type
_entity.pdbx_description
1 polymer ?
#
loop_
_entity_poly.entity_id
_entity_poly.type
_entity_poly.pdbx_seq_one_letter_code
_entity_poly.pdbx_strand_id
1 'polypeptide(L)'
;KLLCMRHPEEFKEDILWYWCALQSLTQEQLQGAKAGGWPGTTEETQRKLQLLHHEGIAAPSRAAEILSRDLAPASDPLIIDELMNIWFLNCFEYSKTASTIYFFSSFMSHSCYPNAVWYYRGADHIVRARRQIRPGEEVCISYLSEDDLLQHVPVRLQRLQNTKRFWCTCERCSAAEDPSRGFVCPQCDTGQMYAHVVGTEAAHPEGCRVLSSEFSA
;
A
#
# COMPACT_ATOMS: atom_id res chain seq x y z
N LYS A 1 4.76 -15.99 -18.06
CA LYS A 1 6.24 -15.89 -17.96
C LYS A 1 6.91 -15.69 -19.31
N LEU A 2 6.70 -16.57 -20.30
CA LEU A 2 7.29 -16.44 -21.64
C LEU A 2 6.91 -15.10 -22.34
N LEU A 3 5.68 -14.60 -22.15
CA LEU A 3 5.28 -13.29 -22.68
C LEU A 3 6.09 -12.14 -22.10
N CYS A 4 6.22 -12.06 -20.77
CA CYS A 4 7.02 -11.04 -20.09
C CYS A 4 8.49 -11.09 -20.55
N MET A 5 9.07 -12.29 -20.72
CA MET A 5 10.44 -12.44 -21.21
C MET A 5 10.61 -12.01 -22.68
N ARG A 6 9.57 -12.11 -23.51
CA ARG A 6 9.60 -11.65 -24.90
C ARG A 6 9.43 -10.13 -25.06
N HIS A 7 8.86 -9.47 -24.04
CA HIS A 7 8.54 -8.05 -24.07
C HIS A 7 8.97 -7.34 -22.76
N PRO A 8 10.26 -7.39 -22.38
CA PRO A 8 10.72 -6.90 -21.06
C PRO A 8 10.48 -5.40 -20.86
N GLU A 9 10.47 -4.60 -21.93
CA GLU A 9 10.24 -3.14 -21.85
C GLU A 9 8.79 -2.77 -21.53
N GLU A 10 7.86 -3.68 -21.83
CA GLU A 10 6.42 -3.46 -21.64
C GLU A 10 5.95 -4.00 -20.28
N PHE A 11 6.47 -5.14 -19.87
CA PHE A 11 6.11 -5.79 -18.61
C PHE A 11 7.03 -5.33 -17.47
N LYS A 12 6.76 -4.14 -16.92
CA LYS A 12 7.58 -3.51 -15.86
C LYS A 12 7.30 -4.03 -14.46
N GLU A 13 6.08 -4.47 -14.21
CA GLU A 13 5.63 -4.95 -12.92
C GLU A 13 5.94 -6.45 -12.66
N ASP A 14 5.78 -6.90 -11.41
CA ASP A 14 5.88 -8.33 -11.06
C ASP A 14 4.86 -9.16 -11.85
N ILE A 15 5.28 -10.33 -12.33
CA ILE A 15 4.44 -11.28 -13.07
C ILE A 15 3.14 -11.63 -12.33
N LEU A 16 3.18 -11.63 -10.99
CA LEU A 16 2.05 -11.92 -10.13
C LEU A 16 0.88 -11.00 -10.42
N TRP A 17 1.11 -9.70 -10.66
CA TRP A 17 0.03 -8.73 -10.84
C TRP A 17 -0.74 -8.93 -12.14
N TYR A 18 -0.04 -9.22 -13.24
CA TYR A 18 -0.69 -9.59 -14.49
C TYR A 18 -1.48 -10.89 -14.35
N TRP A 19 -0.95 -11.87 -13.61
CA TRP A 19 -1.64 -13.14 -13.39
C TRP A 19 -2.91 -12.97 -12.55
N CYS A 20 -2.82 -12.19 -11.47
CA CYS A 20 -3.96 -11.84 -10.63
C CYS A 20 -5.06 -11.11 -11.40
N ALA A 21 -4.69 -10.17 -12.28
CA ALA A 21 -5.63 -9.48 -13.16
C ALA A 21 -6.37 -10.46 -14.09
N LEU A 22 -5.64 -11.34 -14.78
CA LEU A 22 -6.24 -12.35 -15.66
C LEU A 22 -7.17 -13.32 -14.93
N GLN A 23 -6.79 -13.76 -13.73
CA GLN A 23 -7.64 -14.63 -12.89
C GLN A 23 -8.88 -13.92 -12.35
N SER A 24 -8.91 -12.58 -12.42
CA SER A 24 -10.03 -11.75 -12.03
C SER A 24 -10.96 -11.40 -13.19
N LEU A 25 -10.70 -11.93 -14.39
CA LEU A 25 -11.62 -11.85 -15.52
C LEU A 25 -12.79 -12.83 -15.36
N THR A 26 -13.96 -12.46 -15.88
CA THR A 26 -15.14 -13.35 -15.90
C THR A 26 -14.98 -14.44 -16.97
N GLN A 27 -15.81 -15.48 -16.89
CA GLN A 27 -15.85 -16.52 -17.92
C GLN A 27 -16.14 -15.96 -19.32
N GLU A 28 -16.97 -14.92 -19.43
CA GLU A 28 -17.25 -14.25 -20.71
C GLU A 28 -16.00 -13.57 -21.28
N GLN A 29 -15.26 -12.84 -20.45
CA GLN A 29 -14.02 -12.15 -20.84
C GLN A 29 -12.88 -13.13 -21.17
N LEU A 30 -13.00 -14.38 -20.73
CA LEU A 30 -12.05 -15.46 -21.00
C LEU A 30 -12.44 -16.34 -22.19
N GLN A 31 -13.50 -15.98 -22.94
CA GLN A 31 -13.84 -16.70 -24.16
C GLN A 31 -12.67 -16.68 -25.17
N GLY A 32 -12.31 -17.86 -25.66
CA GLY A 32 -11.17 -18.00 -26.58
C GLY A 32 -9.80 -17.81 -25.92
N ALA A 33 -9.71 -17.83 -24.59
CA ALA A 33 -8.45 -17.72 -23.88
C ALA A 33 -7.46 -18.80 -24.33
N LYS A 34 -6.25 -18.36 -24.69
CA LYS A 34 -5.19 -19.22 -25.21
C LYS A 34 -4.41 -19.77 -24.02
N ALA A 35 -4.53 -21.09 -23.83
CA ALA A 35 -4.00 -21.90 -22.72
C ALA A 35 -4.95 -22.11 -21.53
N GLY A 36 -5.84 -23.11 -21.66
CA GLY A 36 -6.25 -24.00 -20.57
C GLY A 36 -7.19 -23.44 -19.51
N GLY A 37 -8.50 -23.53 -19.74
CA GLY A 37 -9.51 -23.75 -18.69
C GLY A 37 -9.46 -22.82 -17.48
N TRP A 38 -9.12 -21.55 -17.68
CA TRP A 38 -9.07 -20.58 -16.58
C TRP A 38 -10.48 -20.44 -16.00
N PRO A 39 -10.69 -20.78 -14.72
CA PRO A 39 -12.00 -20.65 -14.09
C PRO A 39 -12.40 -19.17 -13.93
N GLY A 40 -11.44 -18.24 -14.05
CA GLY A 40 -11.68 -16.82 -13.87
C GLY A 40 -12.33 -16.54 -12.51
N THR A 41 -13.19 -15.53 -12.48
CA THR A 41 -14.01 -15.19 -11.32
C THR A 41 -15.47 -14.99 -11.67
N THR A 42 -16.33 -14.84 -10.67
CA THR A 42 -17.74 -14.52 -10.85
C THR A 42 -17.94 -13.03 -11.13
N GLU A 43 -19.01 -12.66 -11.84
CA GLU A 43 -19.39 -11.25 -12.04
C GLU A 43 -19.51 -10.50 -10.71
N GLU A 44 -20.08 -11.15 -9.68
CA GLU A 44 -20.20 -10.54 -8.35
C GLU A 44 -18.83 -10.24 -7.74
N THR A 45 -17.85 -11.14 -7.91
CA THR A 45 -16.51 -10.95 -7.37
C THR A 45 -15.76 -9.86 -8.12
N GLN A 46 -15.83 -9.85 -9.46
CA GLN A 46 -15.24 -8.76 -10.25
C GLN A 46 -15.85 -7.42 -9.88
N ARG A 47 -17.18 -7.33 -9.77
CA ARG A 47 -17.87 -6.11 -9.32
C ARG A 47 -17.41 -5.66 -7.95
N LYS A 48 -17.16 -6.58 -7.01
CA LYS A 48 -16.59 -6.24 -5.68
C LYS A 48 -15.16 -5.70 -5.82
N LEU A 49 -14.32 -6.29 -6.68
CA LEU A 49 -12.98 -5.78 -6.93
C LEU A 49 -13.02 -4.33 -7.45
N GLN A 50 -13.93 -4.03 -8.36
CA GLN A 50 -14.10 -2.69 -8.95
C GLN A 50 -14.64 -1.63 -7.97
N LEU A 51 -15.09 -2.03 -6.77
CA LEU A 51 -15.42 -1.10 -5.68
C LEU A 51 -14.19 -0.70 -4.86
N LEU A 52 -13.07 -1.38 -5.02
CA LEU A 52 -11.84 -1.11 -4.29
C LEU A 52 -11.08 0.05 -4.94
N HIS A 53 -10.11 0.61 -4.22
CA HIS A 53 -9.38 1.77 -4.68
C HIS A 53 -8.50 1.44 -5.91
N HIS A 54 -8.64 2.21 -6.98
CA HIS A 54 -7.73 2.18 -8.11
C HIS A 54 -7.68 3.56 -8.78
N GLU A 55 -6.62 3.81 -9.54
CA GLU A 55 -6.52 5.03 -10.34
C GLU A 55 -7.39 4.93 -11.60
N GLY A 56 -7.88 6.07 -12.08
CA GLY A 56 -8.59 6.15 -13.35
C GLY A 56 -7.63 5.91 -14.52
N ILE A 57 -8.00 5.00 -15.42
CA ILE A 57 -7.17 4.59 -16.55
C ILE A 57 -7.81 5.12 -17.83
N ALA A 58 -7.15 6.08 -18.47
CA ALA A 58 -7.66 6.73 -19.69
C ALA A 58 -7.41 5.91 -20.97
N ALA A 59 -6.35 5.10 -20.98
CA ALA A 59 -5.95 4.28 -22.12
C ALA A 59 -5.21 3.04 -21.63
N PRO A 60 -5.31 1.90 -22.33
CA PRO A 60 -4.66 0.67 -21.91
C PRO A 60 -3.14 0.76 -22.09
N SER A 61 -2.42 0.08 -21.22
CA SER A 61 -1.00 -0.15 -21.30
C SER A 61 -0.68 -1.13 -22.42
N ARG A 62 0.54 -1.04 -22.95
CA ARG A 62 1.00 -1.98 -23.96
C ARG A 62 1.07 -3.42 -23.44
N ALA A 63 1.34 -3.59 -22.14
CA ALA A 63 1.30 -4.89 -21.48
C ALA A 63 -0.12 -5.49 -21.53
N ALA A 64 -1.14 -4.71 -21.17
CA ALA A 64 -2.53 -5.15 -21.22
C ALA A 64 -2.99 -5.47 -22.65
N GLU A 65 -2.59 -4.68 -23.64
CA GLU A 65 -2.87 -4.97 -25.06
C GLU A 65 -2.26 -6.32 -25.49
N ILE A 66 -1.02 -6.59 -25.09
CA ILE A 66 -0.35 -7.87 -25.38
C ILE A 66 -1.08 -9.02 -24.67
N LEU A 67 -1.48 -8.85 -23.41
CA LEU A 67 -2.20 -9.87 -22.64
C LEU A 67 -3.57 -10.19 -23.27
N SER A 68 -4.35 -9.17 -23.63
CA SER A 68 -5.61 -9.36 -24.34
C SER A 68 -5.39 -10.13 -25.65
N ARG A 69 -4.49 -9.65 -26.53
CA ARG A 69 -4.23 -10.28 -27.83
C ARG A 69 -3.75 -11.74 -27.72
N ASP A 70 -2.81 -12.01 -26.81
CA ASP A 70 -2.07 -13.26 -26.80
C ASP A 70 -2.63 -14.29 -25.80
N LEU A 71 -3.40 -13.85 -24.79
CA LEU A 71 -3.93 -14.72 -23.75
C LEU A 71 -5.45 -14.67 -23.61
N ALA A 72 -6.06 -13.49 -23.56
CA ALA A 72 -7.50 -13.32 -23.29
C ALA A 72 -8.18 -12.43 -24.36
N PRO A 73 -8.37 -12.93 -25.59
CA PRO A 73 -8.75 -12.10 -26.74
C PRO A 73 -10.18 -11.54 -26.68
N ALA A 74 -11.04 -12.08 -25.81
CA ALA A 74 -12.37 -11.53 -25.55
C ALA A 74 -12.36 -10.42 -24.47
N SER A 75 -11.25 -10.22 -23.76
CA SER A 75 -11.13 -9.19 -22.73
C SER A 75 -10.70 -7.86 -23.33
N ASP A 76 -11.35 -6.78 -22.92
CA ASP A 76 -10.86 -5.41 -23.13
C ASP A 76 -9.50 -5.23 -22.42
N PRO A 77 -8.46 -4.71 -23.07
CA PRO A 77 -7.21 -4.35 -22.40
C PRO A 77 -7.40 -3.41 -21.19
N LEU A 78 -8.38 -2.49 -21.22
CA LEU A 78 -8.60 -1.54 -20.12
C LEU A 78 -8.96 -2.25 -18.81
N ILE A 79 -9.82 -3.28 -18.87
CA ILE A 79 -10.19 -4.00 -17.64
C ILE A 79 -9.00 -4.78 -17.07
N ILE A 80 -8.05 -5.21 -17.89
CA ILE A 80 -6.83 -5.89 -17.42
C ILE A 80 -5.98 -4.92 -16.59
N ASP A 81 -5.77 -3.68 -17.06
CA ASP A 81 -5.02 -2.68 -16.29
C ASP A 81 -5.78 -2.24 -15.03
N GLU A 82 -7.12 -2.12 -15.11
CA GLU A 82 -7.96 -1.79 -13.97
C GLU A 82 -7.81 -2.83 -12.86
N LEU A 83 -8.01 -4.11 -13.20
CA LEU A 83 -7.84 -5.23 -12.28
C LEU A 83 -6.40 -5.32 -11.75
N MET A 84 -5.40 -5.05 -12.59
CA MET A 84 -4.00 -5.01 -12.15
C MET A 84 -3.76 -3.91 -11.10
N ASN A 85 -4.28 -2.70 -11.30
CA ASN A 85 -4.18 -1.61 -10.32
C ASN A 85 -4.91 -1.95 -9.02
N ILE A 86 -6.09 -2.58 -9.11
CA ILE A 86 -6.84 -3.06 -7.94
C ILE A 86 -5.97 -4.03 -7.12
N TRP A 87 -5.34 -5.02 -7.76
CA TRP A 87 -4.46 -5.94 -7.06
C TRP A 87 -3.26 -5.25 -6.42
N PHE A 88 -2.56 -4.41 -7.18
CA PHE A 88 -1.38 -3.70 -6.70
C PHE A 88 -1.66 -2.83 -5.45
N LEU A 89 -2.81 -2.16 -5.41
CA LEU A 89 -3.12 -1.20 -4.36
C LEU A 89 -3.80 -1.84 -3.14
N ASN A 90 -4.57 -2.92 -3.31
CA ASN A 90 -5.48 -3.42 -2.27
C ASN A 90 -5.13 -4.80 -1.70
N CYS A 91 -4.14 -5.51 -2.26
CA CYS A 91 -3.82 -6.86 -1.82
C CYS A 91 -3.02 -6.91 -0.51
N PHE A 92 -3.17 -8.03 0.18
CA PHE A 92 -2.40 -8.44 1.34
C PHE A 92 -1.47 -9.58 0.94
N GLU A 93 -0.19 -9.46 1.29
CA GLU A 93 0.76 -10.56 1.12
C GLU A 93 0.31 -11.73 2.02
N TYR A 94 0.10 -12.92 1.44
CA TYR A 94 -0.21 -14.15 2.16
C TYR A 94 1.03 -15.03 2.30
N SER A 95 1.85 -15.07 1.25
CA SER A 95 3.15 -15.72 1.23
C SER A 95 4.05 -15.06 0.19
N LYS A 96 5.31 -15.50 0.11
CA LYS A 96 6.28 -15.05 -0.90
C LYS A 96 5.81 -15.21 -2.36
N THR A 97 4.78 -16.04 -2.60
CA THR A 97 4.28 -16.36 -3.95
C THR A 97 2.77 -16.17 -4.09
N ALA A 98 2.09 -15.65 -3.07
CA ALA A 98 0.65 -15.53 -3.07
C ALA A 98 0.19 -14.24 -2.38
N SER A 99 -0.71 -13.53 -3.06
CA SER A 99 -1.40 -12.35 -2.53
C SER A 99 -2.90 -12.59 -2.54
N THR A 100 -3.61 -11.98 -1.60
CA THR A 100 -5.07 -12.12 -1.46
C THR A 100 -5.71 -10.74 -1.26
N ILE A 101 -6.91 -10.55 -1.80
CA ILE A 101 -7.74 -9.38 -1.50
C ILE A 101 -8.85 -9.81 -0.54
N TYR A 102 -9.02 -9.04 0.53
CA TYR A 102 -10.10 -9.22 1.49
C TYR A 102 -11.00 -8.01 1.41
N PHE A 103 -12.19 -8.19 0.81
CA PHE A 103 -13.08 -7.09 0.43
C PHE A 103 -13.23 -6.03 1.53
N PHE A 104 -13.62 -6.41 2.75
CA PHE A 104 -13.78 -5.45 3.85
C PHE A 104 -12.45 -4.86 4.36
N SER A 105 -11.39 -5.66 4.44
CA SER A 105 -10.10 -5.18 4.94
C SER A 105 -9.43 -4.19 4.00
N SER A 106 -9.68 -4.32 2.69
CA SER A 106 -9.13 -3.42 1.67
C SER A 106 -9.70 -1.99 1.75
N PHE A 107 -10.77 -1.75 2.54
CA PHE A 107 -11.27 -0.39 2.82
C PHE A 107 -10.59 0.28 4.02
N MET A 108 -9.77 -0.43 4.81
CA MET A 108 -9.12 0.18 5.97
C MET A 108 -7.95 1.06 5.54
N SER A 109 -8.01 2.35 5.87
CA SER A 109 -6.96 3.31 5.55
C SER A 109 -5.63 3.01 6.25
N HIS A 110 -4.57 3.63 5.72
CA HIS A 110 -3.26 3.63 6.35
C HIS A 110 -3.15 4.62 7.51
N SER A 111 -2.49 4.21 8.60
CA SER A 111 -1.84 5.13 9.53
C SER A 111 -0.46 4.59 9.93
N CYS A 112 0.53 5.48 10.10
CA CYS A 112 1.81 5.09 10.71
C CYS A 112 1.66 4.84 12.23
N TYR A 113 0.55 5.22 12.85
CA TYR A 113 0.16 4.85 14.21
C TYR A 113 -1.17 4.07 14.19
N PRO A 114 -1.18 2.87 13.58
CA PRO A 114 -2.41 2.14 13.32
C PRO A 114 -3.09 1.73 14.62
N ASN A 115 -4.42 1.68 14.61
CA ASN A 115 -5.21 1.18 15.73
C ASN A 115 -5.71 -0.25 15.55
N ALA A 116 -5.50 -0.83 14.36
CA ALA A 116 -5.69 -2.25 14.09
C ALA A 116 -4.41 -2.89 13.52
N VAL A 117 -4.31 -4.20 13.68
CA VAL A 117 -3.29 -5.06 13.10
C VAL A 117 -3.97 -6.28 12.52
N TRP A 118 -3.41 -6.83 11.44
CA TRP A 118 -3.93 -8.04 10.81
C TRP A 118 -2.88 -9.14 10.83
N TYR A 119 -3.34 -10.39 10.83
CA TYR A 119 -2.50 -11.59 10.70
C TYR A 119 -3.34 -12.75 10.18
N TYR A 120 -2.68 -13.83 9.72
CA TYR A 120 -3.38 -15.03 9.29
C TYR A 120 -3.47 -16.07 10.40
N ARG A 121 -4.63 -16.73 10.47
CA ARG A 121 -4.83 -17.95 11.25
C ARG A 121 -5.34 -19.04 10.32
N GLY A 122 -4.43 -19.85 9.79
CA GLY A 122 -4.76 -20.76 8.70
C GLY A 122 -5.17 -19.96 7.45
N ALA A 123 -6.36 -20.24 6.92
CA ALA A 123 -6.92 -19.50 5.78
C ALA A 123 -7.60 -18.17 6.18
N ASP A 124 -7.82 -17.95 7.48
CA ASP A 124 -8.57 -16.79 7.95
C ASP A 124 -7.69 -15.55 8.03
N HIS A 125 -8.17 -14.44 7.47
CA HIS A 125 -7.60 -13.11 7.68
C HIS A 125 -8.23 -12.47 8.91
N ILE A 126 -7.42 -12.30 9.95
CA ILE A 126 -7.88 -11.82 11.25
C ILE A 126 -7.39 -10.40 11.45
N VAL A 127 -8.33 -9.47 11.67
CA VAL A 127 -8.05 -8.09 12.09
C VAL A 127 -8.33 -7.97 13.58
N ARG A 128 -7.40 -7.38 14.34
CA ARG A 128 -7.53 -7.11 15.78
C ARG A 128 -7.18 -5.67 16.10
N ALA A 129 -7.83 -5.13 17.13
CA ALA A 129 -7.42 -3.87 17.73
C ALA A 129 -6.00 -3.99 18.28
N ARG A 130 -5.13 -3.04 17.89
CA ARG A 130 -3.76 -2.85 18.40
C ARG A 130 -3.73 -1.90 19.60
N ARG A 131 -4.74 -1.04 19.71
CA ARG A 131 -5.00 -0.14 20.84
C ARG A 131 -6.51 0.04 21.02
N GLN A 132 -6.92 0.73 22.09
CA GLN A 132 -8.33 1.08 22.28
C GLN A 132 -8.84 1.90 21.08
N ILE A 133 -10.00 1.52 20.54
CA ILE A 133 -10.68 2.20 19.43
C ILE A 133 -11.98 2.79 20.01
N ARG A 134 -12.16 4.10 19.89
CA ARG A 134 -13.36 4.78 20.41
C ARG A 134 -14.50 4.72 19.38
N PRO A 135 -15.78 4.78 19.80
CA PRO A 135 -16.89 4.93 18.86
C PRO A 135 -16.69 6.14 17.95
N GLY A 136 -16.78 5.93 16.64
CA GLY A 136 -16.55 6.97 15.61
C GLY A 136 -15.07 7.16 15.20
N GLU A 137 -14.12 6.50 15.85
CA GLU A 137 -12.72 6.48 15.40
C GLU A 137 -12.57 5.58 14.16
N GLU A 138 -11.88 6.07 13.13
CA GLU A 138 -11.56 5.28 11.94
C GLU A 138 -10.65 4.10 12.30
N VAL A 139 -10.90 2.93 11.73
CA VAL A 139 -10.03 1.76 11.89
C VAL A 139 -8.94 1.80 10.83
N CYS A 140 -7.70 2.00 11.25
CA CYS A 140 -6.54 2.10 10.37
C CYS A 140 -5.54 0.96 10.62
N ILE A 141 -4.97 0.45 9.54
CA ILE A 141 -3.87 -0.52 9.53
C ILE A 141 -2.58 0.12 9.00
N SER A 142 -1.45 -0.58 9.10
CA SER A 142 -0.24 -0.19 8.38
C SER A 142 -0.18 -0.85 7.01
N TYR A 143 0.17 -0.07 5.98
CA TYR A 143 0.54 -0.56 4.64
C TYR A 143 2.05 -0.78 4.53
N LEU A 144 2.80 -0.31 5.53
CA LEU A 144 4.24 -0.49 5.68
C LEU A 144 4.50 -1.75 6.53
N SER A 145 5.64 -2.40 6.29
CA SER A 145 6.15 -3.43 7.19
C SER A 145 6.45 -2.85 8.58
N GLU A 146 6.57 -3.69 9.60
CA GLU A 146 6.95 -3.20 10.93
C GLU A 146 8.35 -2.55 10.92
N ASP A 147 9.30 -3.06 10.13
CA ASP A 147 10.62 -2.44 9.97
C ASP A 147 10.53 -1.05 9.34
N ASP A 148 9.63 -0.88 8.38
CA ASP A 148 9.39 0.40 7.70
C ASP A 148 8.67 1.39 8.60
N LEU A 149 7.78 0.92 9.48
CA LEU A 149 7.13 1.76 10.49
C LEU A 149 8.13 2.35 11.49
N LEU A 150 9.26 1.68 11.72
CA LEU A 150 10.34 2.16 12.59
C LEU A 150 11.22 3.22 11.89
N GLN A 151 11.14 3.35 10.56
CA GLN A 151 11.89 4.36 9.83
C GLN A 151 11.36 5.77 10.11
N HIS A 152 12.24 6.76 9.93
CA HIS A 152 11.95 8.19 9.99
C HIS A 152 10.92 8.66 8.93
N VAL A 153 10.24 9.76 9.21
CA VAL A 153 9.07 10.26 8.46
C VAL A 153 9.33 10.37 6.95
N PRO A 154 10.45 10.97 6.46
CA PRO A 154 10.69 11.10 5.02
C PRO A 154 10.72 9.75 4.29
N VAL A 155 11.32 8.72 4.91
CA VAL A 155 11.39 7.38 4.32
C VAL A 155 10.02 6.73 4.28
N ARG A 156 9.22 6.85 5.33
CA ARG A 156 7.84 6.30 5.34
C ARG A 156 6.99 6.96 4.27
N LEU A 157 7.05 8.29 4.15
CA LEU A 157 6.32 9.06 3.15
C LEU A 157 6.73 8.67 1.72
N GLN A 158 8.03 8.59 1.44
CA GLN A 158 8.52 8.19 0.12
C GLN A 158 8.08 6.76 -0.24
N ARG A 159 8.11 5.81 0.71
CA ARG A 159 7.66 4.44 0.49
C ARG A 159 6.17 4.37 0.16
N LEU A 160 5.33 5.10 0.89
CA LEU A 160 3.89 5.16 0.62
C LEU A 160 3.59 5.84 -0.71
N GLN A 161 4.31 6.91 -1.06
CA GLN A 161 4.16 7.55 -2.36
C GLN A 161 4.51 6.58 -3.50
N ASN A 162 5.60 5.83 -3.38
CA ASN A 162 6.06 4.91 -4.41
C ASN A 162 5.17 3.66 -4.54
N THR A 163 4.66 3.13 -3.43
CA THR A 163 3.94 1.85 -3.43
C THR A 163 2.43 1.99 -3.41
N LYS A 164 1.90 3.11 -2.90
CA LYS A 164 0.47 3.34 -2.66
C LYS A 164 -0.03 4.68 -3.20
N ARG A 165 0.84 5.50 -3.81
CA ARG A 165 0.51 6.73 -4.56
C ARG A 165 -0.20 7.81 -3.73
N PHE A 166 0.11 7.91 -2.44
CA PHE A 166 -0.39 8.98 -1.57
C PHE A 166 0.64 9.45 -0.53
N TRP A 167 0.40 10.65 0.01
CA TRP A 167 1.14 11.21 1.14
C TRP A 167 0.39 11.03 2.45
N CYS A 168 1.01 10.37 3.43
CA CYS A 168 0.38 10.12 4.73
C CYS A 168 0.36 11.38 5.61
N THR A 169 -0.80 11.68 6.16
CA THR A 169 -1.03 12.83 7.06
C THR A 169 -1.47 12.40 8.46
N CYS A 170 -1.12 11.17 8.88
CA CYS A 170 -1.41 10.70 10.25
C CYS A 170 -0.62 11.48 11.31
N GLU A 171 -0.96 11.32 12.59
CA GLU A 171 -0.32 12.07 13.68
C GLU A 171 1.21 11.94 13.73
N ARG A 172 1.78 10.80 13.30
CA ARG A 172 3.25 10.64 13.25
C ARG A 172 3.90 11.36 12.08
N CYS A 173 3.17 11.58 10.99
CA CYS A 173 3.69 12.23 9.78
C CYS A 173 3.35 13.73 9.73
N SER A 174 2.40 14.18 10.55
CA SER A 174 2.02 15.59 10.69
C SER A 174 2.53 16.23 11.99
N ALA A 175 3.32 15.51 12.79
CA ALA A 175 3.97 16.07 13.97
C ALA A 175 5.03 17.13 13.59
N ALA A 176 5.27 18.09 14.48
CA ALA A 176 6.30 19.13 14.27
C ALA A 176 7.73 18.56 14.25
N GLU A 177 7.97 17.51 15.03
CA GLU A 177 9.25 16.82 15.15
C GLU A 177 9.12 15.35 14.77
N ASP A 178 10.24 14.76 14.33
CA ASP A 178 10.35 13.34 14.04
C ASP A 178 11.16 12.61 15.13
N PRO A 179 10.50 11.92 16.09
CA PRO A 179 11.17 11.17 17.15
C PRO A 179 12.08 10.05 16.65
N SER A 180 11.86 9.57 15.41
CA SER A 180 12.71 8.54 14.78
C SER A 180 13.99 9.12 14.18
N ARG A 181 14.22 10.43 14.27
CA ARG A 181 15.42 11.11 13.74
C ARG A 181 16.00 12.05 14.79
N GLY A 182 16.41 11.43 15.90
CA GLY A 182 17.05 12.08 17.04
C GLY A 182 18.56 12.11 16.93
N PHE A 183 19.16 13.18 17.43
CA PHE A 183 20.61 13.41 17.52
C PHE A 183 20.97 13.81 18.94
N VAL A 184 22.19 13.49 19.36
CA VAL A 184 22.74 14.02 20.62
C VAL A 184 23.09 15.48 20.41
N CYS A 185 22.73 16.32 21.39
CA CYS A 185 23.03 17.74 21.38
C CYS A 185 24.54 17.96 21.47
N PRO A 186 25.18 18.60 20.47
CA PRO A 186 26.63 18.78 20.45
C PRO A 186 27.15 19.79 21.49
N GLN A 187 26.25 20.49 22.21
CA GLN A 187 26.63 21.48 23.21
C GLN A 187 26.75 20.89 24.62
N CYS A 188 25.95 19.88 24.96
CA CYS A 188 25.88 19.34 26.31
C CYS A 188 26.07 17.82 26.38
N ASP A 189 26.23 17.14 25.24
CA ASP A 189 26.45 15.69 25.09
C ASP A 189 25.41 14.76 25.76
N THR A 190 24.35 15.33 26.32
CA THR A 190 23.32 14.63 27.10
C THR A 190 21.92 14.92 26.58
N GLY A 191 21.71 16.11 26.00
CA GLY A 191 20.48 16.49 25.35
C GLY A 191 20.17 15.71 24.09
N GLN A 192 18.89 15.62 23.75
CA GLN A 192 18.41 15.06 22.49
C GLN A 192 17.72 16.13 21.66
N MET A 193 17.97 16.11 20.36
CA MET A 193 17.39 17.01 19.37
C MET A 193 16.73 16.18 18.28
N TYR A 194 15.49 16.48 17.92
CA TYR A 194 14.78 15.78 16.86
C TYR A 194 14.64 16.68 15.65
N ALA A 195 14.87 16.13 14.46
CA ALA A 195 14.74 16.90 13.24
C ALA A 195 13.26 17.15 12.88
N HIS A 196 12.95 18.37 12.44
CA HIS A 196 11.61 18.77 12.04
C HIS A 196 11.07 17.98 10.85
N VAL A 197 9.77 17.70 10.88
CA VAL A 197 9.07 17.15 9.72
C VAL A 197 8.90 18.23 8.66
N VAL A 198 9.29 17.94 7.43
CA VAL A 198 9.20 18.91 6.33
C VAL A 198 7.73 19.17 5.98
N GLY A 199 7.34 20.44 5.87
CA GLY A 199 5.97 20.83 5.49
C GLY A 199 5.00 21.03 6.65
N THR A 200 5.45 20.87 7.89
CA THR A 200 4.72 21.36 9.07
C THR A 200 5.22 22.76 9.44
N GLU A 201 4.34 23.65 9.91
CA GLU A 201 4.79 24.94 10.43
C GLU A 201 5.77 24.68 11.58
N ALA A 202 7.00 25.14 11.41
CA ALA A 202 8.01 25.02 12.45
C ALA A 202 7.54 25.86 13.64
N ALA A 203 7.12 25.20 14.72
CA ALA A 203 7.46 25.75 16.03
C ALA A 203 8.98 25.92 16.00
N HIS A 204 9.46 27.15 16.25
CA HIS A 204 10.88 27.44 16.34
C HIS A 204 11.60 26.29 17.06
N PRO A 205 12.82 25.89 16.65
CA PRO A 205 13.59 24.91 17.38
C PRO A 205 13.91 25.50 18.76
N GLU A 206 12.98 25.39 19.70
CA GLU A 206 13.25 25.61 21.10
C GLU A 206 14.33 24.58 21.45
N GLY A 207 15.41 25.09 22.03
CA GLY A 207 16.69 24.41 22.11
C GLY A 207 16.64 23.06 22.82
N CYS A 208 17.83 22.48 22.99
CA CYS A 208 18.08 21.28 23.77
C CYS A 208 17.02 21.07 24.88
N ARG A 209 16.21 20.01 24.79
CA ARG A 209 15.15 19.71 25.78
C ARG A 209 15.68 19.45 27.20
N VAL A 210 17.00 19.33 27.36
CA VAL A 210 17.68 19.21 28.66
C VAL A 210 18.06 20.59 29.24
N LEU A 211 18.03 21.67 28.45
CA LEU A 211 18.33 23.03 28.93
C LEU A 211 17.10 23.84 29.39
N SER A 212 15.88 23.29 29.33
CA SER A 212 14.67 23.99 29.79
C SER A 212 14.16 23.56 31.18
N SER A 213 14.90 22.74 31.94
CA SER A 213 14.48 22.32 33.28
C SER A 213 15.09 23.09 34.47
N GLU A 214 15.93 24.10 34.27
CA GLU A 214 16.46 24.90 35.38
C GLU A 214 16.58 26.38 35.03
N PHE A 215 15.50 27.13 35.23
CA PHE A 215 15.54 28.48 35.83
C PHE A 215 14.14 28.77 36.40
N SER A 216 13.94 28.38 37.65
CA SER A 216 12.87 28.86 38.51
C SER A 216 13.47 29.02 39.91
N ALA A 217 13.57 30.29 40.32
CA ALA A 217 14.06 30.84 41.59
C ALA A 217 15.58 30.76 41.85
#